data_AF-A0A3P8KFC5-F1
#
_entry.id   AF-A0A3P8KFC5-F1
#
_cell.length_a   1.000
_cell.length_b   1.000
_cell.length_c   1.000
_cell.angle_alpha   90.00
_cell.angle_beta   90.00
_cell.angle_gamma   90.00
#
_symmetry.space_group_name_H-M   'P 1'
#
loop_
_entity.id
_entity.type
_entity.pdbx_description
1 polymer ?
#
loop_
_entity_poly.entity_id
_entity_poly.type
_entity_poly.pdbx_seq_one_letter_code
_entity_poly.pdbx_strand_id
1 'polypeptide(L)'
;MLQLKLNWMNAPTGGTILPLEAEMTTLCIDGGKKAKMRAGDVLGALTGDLGFDGADIGKINVHPAHVYVALRQGVAHKAFKLLQSGKIKGKNCRVRLLK
;
A
#
# COMPACT_ATOMS: atom_id res chain seq x y z
N MET A 1 -9.41 27.29 -38.24
CA MET A 1 -8.13 27.30 -37.51
C MET A 1 -8.37 27.91 -36.15
N LEU A 2 -8.23 27.16 -35.06
CA LEU A 2 -8.37 27.68 -33.70
C LEU A 2 -7.13 28.52 -33.37
N GLN A 3 -7.29 29.84 -33.29
CA GLN A 3 -6.24 30.77 -32.84
C GLN A 3 -6.10 30.69 -31.32
N LEU A 4 -5.46 29.64 -30.81
CA LEU A 4 -5.07 29.59 -29.40
C LEU A 4 -3.73 30.34 -29.22
N LYS A 5 -3.77 31.47 -28.54
CA LYS A 5 -2.57 32.22 -28.13
C LYS A 5 -2.11 31.68 -26.77
N LEU A 6 -1.07 30.85 -26.77
CA LEU A 6 -0.48 30.31 -25.53
C LEU A 6 0.24 31.43 -24.77
N ASN A 7 -0.15 31.64 -23.52
CA ASN A 7 0.46 32.62 -22.64
C ASN A 7 1.52 31.91 -21.78
N TRP A 8 2.76 31.93 -22.24
CA TRP A 8 3.88 31.30 -21.55
C TRP A 8 4.27 32.13 -20.31
N MET A 9 4.29 31.49 -19.14
CA MET A 9 4.75 32.10 -17.90
C MET A 9 6.12 31.54 -17.51
N ASN A 10 6.95 32.36 -16.87
CA ASN A 10 8.23 31.94 -16.33
C ASN A 10 8.02 30.91 -15.21
N ALA A 11 8.90 29.91 -15.14
CA ALA A 11 8.89 28.95 -14.04
C ALA A 11 9.07 29.68 -12.70
N PRO A 12 8.28 29.36 -11.67
CA PRO A 12 8.41 30.00 -10.37
C PRO A 12 9.80 29.70 -9.78
N THR A 13 10.65 30.72 -9.73
CA THR A 13 11.97 30.67 -9.09
C THR A 13 11.84 31.18 -7.66
N GLY A 14 12.24 30.38 -6.67
CA GLY A 14 12.30 30.80 -5.26
C GLY A 14 11.48 29.99 -4.26
N GLY A 15 10.77 28.93 -4.69
CA GLY A 15 10.11 28.00 -3.79
C GLY A 15 10.98 26.79 -3.44
N THR A 16 11.06 26.41 -2.16
CA THR A 16 11.55 25.07 -1.79
C THR A 16 10.50 24.04 -2.24
N ILE A 17 10.84 23.25 -3.25
CA ILE A 17 9.99 22.15 -3.71
C ILE A 17 10.09 21.03 -2.68
N LEU A 18 9.08 20.92 -1.81
CA LEU A 18 8.94 19.75 -0.95
C LEU A 18 8.36 18.60 -1.78
N PRO A 19 8.93 17.38 -1.72
CA PRO A 19 8.34 16.22 -2.36
C PRO A 19 6.93 15.98 -1.83
N LEU A 20 5.98 15.70 -2.72
CA LEU A 20 4.67 15.23 -2.29
C LEU A 20 4.81 13.82 -1.72
N GLU A 21 4.31 13.64 -0.50
CA GLU A 21 4.24 12.32 0.14
C GLU A 21 3.07 11.52 -0.44
N ALA A 22 3.29 10.24 -0.69
CA ALA A 22 2.24 9.35 -1.19
C ALA A 22 1.24 9.03 -0.07
N GLU A 23 -0.06 9.20 -0.33
CA GLU A 23 -1.13 8.90 0.64
C GLU A 23 -1.15 7.42 1.08
N MET A 24 -0.69 6.52 0.20
CA MET A 24 -0.67 5.08 0.39
C MET A 24 0.76 4.55 0.49
N THR A 25 0.98 3.62 1.40
CA THR A 25 2.22 2.83 1.56
C THR A 25 1.97 1.40 1.16
N THR A 26 2.96 0.73 0.59
CA THR A 26 2.83 -0.68 0.19
C THR A 26 3.48 -1.59 1.23
N LEU A 27 2.74 -2.59 1.71
CA LEU A 27 3.31 -3.70 2.46
C LEU A 27 3.59 -4.88 1.53
N CYS A 28 4.76 -5.48 1.68
CA CYS A 28 5.13 -6.74 1.07
C CYS A 28 5.05 -7.86 2.11
N ILE A 29 4.25 -8.87 1.82
CA ILE A 29 4.02 -10.02 2.66
C ILE A 29 4.59 -11.25 1.96
N ASP A 30 5.45 -12.00 2.65
CA ASP A 30 5.96 -13.26 2.15
C ASP A 30 4.88 -14.34 2.26
N GLY A 31 4.62 -15.04 1.15
CA GLY A 31 3.58 -16.06 1.06
C GLY A 31 2.55 -15.74 -0.02
N GLY A 32 2.93 -15.85 -1.29
CA GLY A 32 2.05 -15.63 -2.43
C GLY A 32 1.18 -16.83 -2.82
N LYS A 33 0.92 -16.96 -4.12
CA LYS A 33 0.11 -18.04 -4.73
C LYS A 33 0.63 -19.44 -4.37
N LYS A 34 1.96 -19.63 -4.25
CA LYS A 34 2.58 -20.91 -3.82
C LYS A 34 2.22 -21.29 -2.39
N ALA A 35 2.02 -20.30 -1.52
CA ALA A 35 1.56 -20.51 -0.15
C ALA A 35 0.03 -20.71 -0.05
N LYS A 36 -0.67 -20.77 -1.20
CA LYS A 36 -2.14 -20.79 -1.34
C LYS A 36 -2.82 -19.55 -0.77
N MET A 37 -2.12 -18.41 -0.73
CA MET A 37 -2.71 -17.14 -0.31
C MET A 37 -3.60 -16.58 -1.43
N ARG A 38 -4.71 -15.94 -1.04
CA ARG A 38 -5.65 -15.23 -1.91
C ARG A 38 -5.80 -13.80 -1.41
N ALA A 39 -6.22 -12.89 -2.29
CA ALA A 39 -6.47 -11.50 -1.90
C ALA A 39 -7.50 -11.41 -0.76
N GLY A 40 -8.55 -12.26 -0.80
CA GLY A 40 -9.54 -12.35 0.28
C GLY A 40 -8.97 -12.85 1.62
N ASP A 41 -7.93 -13.71 1.62
CA ASP A 41 -7.28 -14.13 2.86
C ASP A 41 -6.54 -12.94 3.51
N VAL A 42 -5.87 -12.12 2.69
CA VAL A 42 -5.14 -10.93 3.17
C VAL A 42 -6.12 -9.85 3.64
N LEU A 43 -7.18 -9.62 2.87
CA LEU A 43 -8.24 -8.69 3.25
C LEU A 43 -8.87 -9.11 4.59
N GLY A 44 -9.24 -10.39 4.72
CA GLY A 44 -9.84 -10.93 5.94
C GLY A 44 -8.92 -10.86 7.15
N ALA A 45 -7.61 -11.06 6.98
CA ALA A 45 -6.65 -10.89 8.07
C ALA A 45 -6.55 -9.41 8.52
N LEU A 46 -6.60 -8.47 7.57
CA LEU A 46 -6.52 -7.03 7.87
C LEU A 46 -7.82 -6.48 8.48
N THR A 47 -8.98 -6.88 7.98
CA THR A 47 -10.28 -6.37 8.47
C THR A 47 -10.82 -7.15 9.67
N GLY A 48 -10.56 -8.45 9.72
CA GLY A 48 -11.00 -9.34 10.81
C GLY A 48 -10.09 -9.22 12.03
N ASP A 49 -8.90 -9.82 11.96
CA ASP A 49 -8.02 -9.96 13.13
C ASP A 49 -7.47 -8.60 13.60
N LEU A 50 -7.28 -7.65 12.69
CA LEU A 50 -6.66 -6.35 13.00
C LEU A 50 -7.65 -5.18 13.04
N GLY A 51 -8.90 -5.41 12.61
CA GLY A 51 -9.98 -4.42 12.69
C GLY A 51 -9.75 -3.17 11.84
N PHE A 52 -9.00 -3.25 10.74
CA PHE A 52 -8.87 -2.13 9.81
C PHE A 52 -10.13 -1.96 8.96
N ASP A 53 -10.45 -0.72 8.62
CA ASP A 53 -11.53 -0.44 7.68
C ASP A 53 -11.10 -0.85 6.26
N GLY A 54 -12.04 -1.40 5.48
CA GLY A 54 -11.82 -1.68 4.06
C GLY A 54 -11.49 -0.43 3.26
N ALA A 55 -11.92 0.75 3.71
CA ALA A 55 -11.59 2.04 3.08
C ALA A 55 -10.09 2.39 3.17
N ASP A 56 -9.38 1.88 4.17
CA ASP A 56 -7.94 2.11 4.33
C ASP A 56 -7.09 1.11 3.54
N ILE A 57 -7.73 0.08 2.96
CA ILE A 57 -7.09 -1.00 2.22
C ILE A 57 -7.29 -0.75 0.72
N GLY A 58 -6.19 -0.51 0.03
CA GLY A 58 -6.15 -0.34 -1.41
C GLY A 58 -5.96 -1.66 -2.16
N LYS A 59 -5.28 -1.56 -3.30
CA LYS A 59 -5.06 -2.71 -4.20
C LYS A 59 -4.24 -3.81 -3.54
N ILE A 60 -4.71 -5.05 -3.67
CA ILE A 60 -4.01 -6.27 -3.26
C ILE A 60 -3.54 -7.02 -4.51
N ASN A 61 -2.22 -7.17 -4.68
CA ASN A 61 -1.60 -7.92 -5.77
C ASN A 61 -0.94 -9.19 -5.24
N VAL A 62 -1.39 -10.35 -5.72
CA VAL A 62 -0.86 -11.65 -5.31
C VAL A 62 0.13 -12.15 -6.36
N HIS A 63 1.41 -12.24 -6.00
CA HIS A 63 2.46 -12.82 -6.81
C HIS A 63 2.71 -14.29 -6.40
N PRO A 64 3.57 -15.05 -7.10
CA PRO A 64 3.85 -16.44 -6.73
C PRO A 64 4.47 -16.61 -5.34
N ALA A 65 5.42 -15.74 -4.98
CA ALA A 65 6.17 -15.80 -3.73
C ALA A 65 5.72 -14.76 -2.68
N HIS A 66 5.21 -13.61 -3.12
CA HIS A 66 4.85 -12.48 -2.25
C HIS A 66 3.44 -11.97 -2.54
N VAL A 67 2.88 -11.21 -1.61
CA VAL A 67 1.66 -10.41 -1.80
C VAL A 67 1.97 -8.96 -1.46
N TYR A 68 1.49 -8.04 -2.30
CA TYR A 68 1.58 -6.61 -2.06
C TYR A 68 0.20 -6.07 -1.73
N VAL A 69 0.12 -5.24 -0.69
CA VAL A 69 -1.11 -4.53 -0.32
C VAL A 69 -0.82 -3.06 -0.11
N ALA A 70 -1.58 -2.19 -0.76
CA ALA A 70 -1.54 -0.76 -0.52
C ALA A 70 -2.41 -0.41 0.71
N LEU A 71 -1.88 0.37 1.64
CA LEU A 71 -2.56 0.81 2.86
C LEU A 71 -2.36 2.31 3.04
N ARG A 72 -3.34 3.01 3.62
CA ARG A 72 -3.17 4.44 3.99
C ARG A 72 -2.00 4.61 4.96
N GLN A 73 -1.17 5.65 4.77
CA GLN A 73 0.03 5.88 5.60
C GLN A 73 -0.24 5.82 7.12
N GLY A 74 -1.38 6.38 7.55
CA GLY A 74 -1.78 6.40 8.97
C GLY A 74 -2.02 5.02 9.59
N VAL A 75 -2.46 4.03 8.79
CA VAL A 75 -2.67 2.66 9.27
C VAL A 75 -1.51 1.73 8.96
N ALA A 76 -0.69 2.03 7.96
CA ALA A 76 0.35 1.14 7.45
C ALA A 76 1.35 0.70 8.53
N HIS A 77 1.79 1.61 9.40
CA HIS A 77 2.70 1.28 10.50
C HIS A 77 2.06 0.37 11.55
N LYS A 78 0.78 0.58 11.86
CA LYS A 78 0.04 -0.26 12.79
C LYS A 78 -0.17 -1.67 12.20
N ALA A 79 -0.58 -1.74 10.94
CA ALA A 79 -0.76 -2.99 10.21
C ALA A 79 0.56 -3.77 10.11
N PHE A 80 1.67 -3.10 9.80
CA PHE A 80 3.00 -3.71 9.76
C PHE A 80 3.38 -4.38 11.10
N LYS A 81 3.23 -3.67 12.23
CA LYS A 81 3.56 -4.21 13.55
C LYS A 81 2.71 -5.43 13.90
N LEU A 82 1.41 -5.33 13.66
CA LEU A 82 0.48 -6.41 13.99
C LEU A 82 0.70 -7.65 13.10
N LEU A 83 0.93 -7.45 11.80
CA LEU A 83 1.22 -8.55 10.87
C LEU A 83 2.60 -9.18 11.10
N GLN A 84 3.56 -8.46 11.68
CA GLN A 84 4.87 -9.02 12.01
C GLN A 84 4.78 -10.10 13.09
N SER A 85 3.87 -9.94 14.06
CA SER A 85 3.54 -10.96 15.07
C SER A 85 2.35 -11.86 14.69
N GLY A 86 1.59 -11.43 13.68
CA GLY A 86 0.34 -12.05 13.26
C GLY A 86 0.55 -13.27 12.36
N LYS A 87 -0.52 -14.04 12.20
CA LYS A 87 -0.58 -15.17 11.27
C LYS A 87 -1.58 -14.86 10.17
N ILE A 88 -1.17 -15.05 8.92
CA ILE A 88 -2.11 -15.02 7.79
C ILE A 88 -2.39 -16.46 7.44
N LYS A 89 -3.67 -16.86 7.49
CA LYS A 89 -4.09 -18.24 7.19
C LYS A 89 -3.35 -19.29 8.05
N GLY A 90 -3.15 -18.97 9.33
CA GLY A 90 -2.48 -19.85 10.30
C GLY A 90 -0.96 -19.99 10.12
N LYS A 91 -0.33 -19.24 9.19
CA LYS A 91 1.12 -19.27 8.94
C LYS A 91 1.78 -17.97 9.35
N ASN A 92 3.00 -18.06 9.90
CA ASN A 92 3.83 -16.88 10.10
C ASN A 92 4.32 -16.39 8.74
N CYS A 93 4.06 -15.12 8.45
CA CYS A 93 4.47 -14.46 7.24
C CYS A 93 5.41 -13.31 7.60
N ARG A 94 6.54 -13.20 6.89
CA ARG A 94 7.41 -12.05 7.06
C ARG A 94 6.81 -10.87 6.29
N VAL A 95 6.73 -9.72 6.94
CA VAL A 95 6.19 -8.50 6.33
C VAL A 95 7.29 -7.44 6.25
N ARG A 96 7.29 -6.65 5.17
CA ARG A 96 8.19 -5.54 4.92
C ARG A 96 7.38 -4.33 4.48
N LEU A 97 7.72 -3.17 5.02
CA LEU A 97 7.18 -1.89 4.58
C LEU A 97 8.03 -1.37 3.43
N LEU A 98 7.41 -1.13 2.28
CA LEU A 98 8.05 -0.53 1.11
C LEU A 98 7.72 0.96 1.10
N LYS A 99 8.77 1.79 1.15
CA LYS A 99 8.70 3.25 1.09
C LYS A 99 9.35 3.72 -0.20
#